data_AF-A0A6B2EA39-F1
#
_entry.id   AF-A0A6B2EA39-F1
#
_cell.length_a   1.000
_cell.length_b   1.000
_cell.length_c   1.000
_cell.angle_alpha   90.00
_cell.angle_beta   90.00
_cell.angle_gamma   90.00
#
_symmetry.space_group_name_H-M   'P 1'
#
loop_
_entity.id
_entity.type
_entity.pdbx_description
1 polymer ?
#
loop_
_entity_poly.entity_id
_entity_poly.type
_entity_poly.pdbx_seq_one_letter_code
_entity_poly.pdbx_strand_id
1 'polypeptide(L)'
;MGRSKRRAKRKTSAVILTIVSKSDGTIVNVDRERLVYRAEGNANLVLAIPDLRQVLRLRKSQPNADQRSTSIEQVIMVTEYGRIMSSLFSEAFTIEPRLVLLRIPNYNALNKWLSQFRPSARCDKEIRCRAGILYPDLAVLRCDLPSDVQVKGETYCVEIKPKQGWIFSESTLKALYPDSKAKLCRFCAMQYLKLVKKTIKRVSNYCPIDLFSGDRDRMLKALRGLVETPQNNFRMWRSGQLIYGDAMDSAGFREALEDTMCQGDFSKNLHNFLQLLLEAIIMDYTGENVPTGSHSLLPPGSILKQILDVQLFARDNLSITDESLDEEQSFGNVEKILTMRRQNESEDWLSLLDGVAKYFLGATALDCSLMMTFQKVTARDKQRQTICVAGEEFIVSMTVMDLDPKADSHPIKYVKQTRMSYKAHRDFVVNSTES
;
A
#
# COMPACT_ATOMS: atom_id res chain seq x y z
N MET A 1 61.87 20.32 -13.79
CA MET A 1 60.78 20.37 -12.80
C MET A 1 59.54 19.68 -13.35
N GLY A 2 59.40 18.37 -13.16
CA GLY A 2 58.23 17.62 -13.58
C GLY A 2 57.11 17.71 -12.54
N ARG A 3 56.08 18.51 -12.80
CA ARG A 3 54.87 18.53 -11.96
C ARG A 3 54.05 17.26 -12.23
N SER A 4 54.18 16.30 -11.32
CA SER A 4 53.32 15.11 -11.25
C SER A 4 51.86 15.53 -11.11
N LYS A 5 51.05 15.25 -12.15
CA LYS A 5 49.59 15.33 -12.09
C LYS A 5 49.12 14.25 -11.11
N ARG A 6 48.81 14.65 -9.87
CA ARG A 6 48.07 13.81 -8.91
C ARG A 6 46.72 13.46 -9.53
N ARG A 7 46.63 12.26 -10.08
CA ARG A 7 45.39 11.62 -10.51
C ARG A 7 44.50 11.52 -9.26
N ALA A 8 43.38 12.24 -9.24
CA ALA A 8 42.41 12.17 -8.16
C ALA A 8 41.99 10.70 -7.99
N LYS A 9 42.39 10.10 -6.87
CA LYS A 9 42.01 8.74 -6.51
C LYS A 9 40.51 8.79 -6.22
N ARG A 10 39.67 8.33 -7.17
CA ARG A 10 38.25 8.06 -6.92
C ARG A 10 38.20 7.22 -5.64
N LYS A 11 37.73 7.79 -4.53
CA LYS A 11 37.44 7.02 -3.32
C LYS A 11 36.40 6.00 -3.74
N THR A 12 36.78 4.74 -3.88
CA THR A 12 35.84 3.63 -3.97
C THR A 12 35.07 3.65 -2.64
N SER A 13 33.84 4.13 -2.68
CA SER A 13 32.88 4.06 -1.59
C SER A 13 32.81 2.60 -1.10
N ALA A 14 32.92 2.38 0.20
CA ALA A 14 32.88 1.03 0.75
C ALA A 14 31.49 0.43 0.52
N VAL A 15 31.44 -0.79 -0.02
CA VAL A 15 30.19 -1.55 -0.20
C VAL A 15 29.59 -1.84 1.18
N ILE A 16 28.35 -1.42 1.41
CA ILE A 16 27.64 -1.65 2.69
C ILE A 16 26.59 -2.75 2.58
N LEU A 17 26.20 -3.09 1.35
CA LEU A 17 25.18 -4.07 1.05
C LEU A 17 25.46 -4.67 -0.35
N THR A 18 25.46 -5.99 -0.45
CA THR A 18 25.42 -6.69 -1.75
C THR A 18 24.09 -7.39 -1.89
N ILE A 19 23.43 -7.19 -3.02
CA ILE A 19 22.17 -7.84 -3.40
C ILE A 19 22.49 -8.93 -4.41
N VAL A 20 22.01 -10.14 -4.15
CA VAL A 20 22.16 -11.29 -5.05
C VAL A 20 20.77 -11.76 -5.46
N SER A 21 20.45 -11.58 -6.73
CA SER A 21 19.20 -12.01 -7.34
C SER A 21 19.11 -13.53 -7.35
N LYS A 22 18.00 -14.08 -6.83
CA LYS A 22 17.78 -15.54 -6.82
C LYS A 22 17.40 -16.12 -8.18
N SER A 23 16.81 -15.30 -9.07
CA SER A 23 16.30 -15.75 -10.37
C SER A 23 17.41 -15.95 -11.41
N ASP A 24 18.37 -15.04 -11.46
CA ASP A 24 19.39 -14.95 -12.53
C ASP A 24 20.83 -14.89 -11.99
N GLY A 25 21.02 -14.89 -10.67
CA GLY A 25 22.34 -14.81 -10.03
C GLY A 25 23.00 -13.42 -10.10
N THR A 26 22.32 -12.40 -10.64
CA THR A 26 22.86 -11.03 -10.77
C THR A 26 23.29 -10.49 -9.41
N ILE A 27 24.51 -9.96 -9.35
CA ILE A 27 25.10 -9.38 -8.14
C ILE A 27 25.19 -7.86 -8.29
N VAL A 28 24.57 -7.14 -7.36
CA VAL A 28 24.64 -5.68 -7.27
C VAL A 28 25.33 -5.30 -5.95
N ASN A 29 26.49 -4.66 -6.06
CA ASN A 29 27.16 -4.06 -4.90
C ASN A 29 26.68 -2.63 -4.71
N VAL A 30 26.15 -2.35 -3.53
CA VAL A 30 25.55 -1.06 -3.18
C VAL A 30 26.35 -0.40 -2.06
N ASP A 31 26.81 0.81 -2.34
CA ASP A 31 27.42 1.67 -1.34
C ASP A 31 26.38 2.53 -0.62
N ARG A 32 26.82 3.33 0.34
CA ARG A 32 25.94 4.22 1.12
C ARG A 32 25.30 5.32 0.28
N GLU A 33 26.00 5.85 -0.71
CA GLU A 33 25.57 7.02 -1.49
C GLU A 33 24.44 6.66 -2.46
N ARG A 34 24.34 5.38 -2.82
CA ARG A 34 23.27 4.84 -3.68
C ARG A 34 21.97 4.49 -2.93
N LEU A 35 21.96 4.50 -1.61
CA LEU A 35 20.77 4.14 -0.82
C LEU A 35 20.08 5.37 -0.25
N VAL A 36 18.77 5.43 -0.46
CA VAL A 36 17.90 6.47 0.12
C VAL A 36 16.87 5.80 1.03
N TYR A 37 16.78 6.25 2.28
CA TYR A 37 15.68 5.85 3.16
C TYR A 37 14.35 6.31 2.57
N ARG A 38 13.42 5.38 2.30
CA ARG A 38 12.13 5.70 1.69
C ARG A 38 11.00 5.75 2.71
N ALA A 39 10.83 4.68 3.48
CA ALA A 39 9.76 4.56 4.46
C ALA A 39 10.01 3.37 5.41
N GLU A 40 9.25 3.30 6.50
CA GLU A 40 9.15 2.09 7.30
C GLU A 40 7.78 1.92 7.98
N GLY A 41 7.42 0.66 8.20
CA GLY A 41 6.30 0.26 9.05
C GLY A 41 6.78 -0.34 10.37
N ASN A 42 5.92 -1.11 11.06
CA ASN A 42 6.34 -1.83 12.26
C ASN A 42 7.29 -3.01 11.95
N ALA A 43 7.03 -3.72 10.84
CA ALA A 43 7.73 -4.95 10.50
C ALA A 43 8.82 -4.78 9.43
N ASN A 44 8.73 -3.75 8.59
CA ASN A 44 9.58 -3.61 7.41
C ASN A 44 10.13 -2.19 7.27
N LEU A 45 11.28 -2.09 6.63
CA LEU A 45 11.94 -0.85 6.21
C LEU A 45 12.18 -0.91 4.70
N VAL A 46 12.03 0.21 4.00
CA VAL A 46 12.18 0.30 2.55
C VAL A 46 13.32 1.27 2.23
N LEU A 47 14.29 0.81 1.45
CA LEU A 47 15.39 1.60 0.90
C LEU A 47 15.21 1.73 -0.61
N ALA A 48 15.26 2.93 -1.15
CA ALA A 48 15.33 3.14 -2.58
C ALA A 48 16.78 3.04 -3.08
N ILE A 49 16.92 2.53 -4.30
CA ILE A 49 18.15 2.45 -5.09
C ILE A 49 17.88 3.23 -6.39
N PRO A 50 18.00 4.57 -6.38
CA PRO A 50 17.47 5.41 -7.44
C PRO A 50 18.03 5.11 -8.82
N ASP A 51 19.33 4.80 -8.91
CA ASP A 51 19.99 4.49 -10.18
C ASP A 51 19.48 3.19 -10.83
N LEU A 52 18.91 2.29 -10.02
CA LEU A 52 18.25 1.07 -10.50
C LEU A 52 16.73 1.21 -10.64
N ARG A 53 16.16 2.36 -10.24
CA ARG A 53 14.71 2.60 -10.16
C ARG A 53 13.98 1.49 -9.39
N GLN A 54 14.59 1.04 -8.30
CA GLN A 54 14.12 -0.06 -7.46
C GLN A 54 14.06 0.35 -5.99
N VAL A 55 13.22 -0.34 -5.23
CA VAL A 55 13.20 -0.30 -3.77
C VAL A 55 13.46 -1.69 -3.20
N LEU A 56 14.27 -1.73 -2.15
CA LEU A 56 14.57 -2.91 -1.37
C LEU A 56 13.78 -2.88 -0.07
N ARG A 57 12.87 -3.83 0.08
CA ARG A 57 12.10 -4.06 1.30
C ARG A 57 12.83 -5.06 2.20
N LEU A 58 13.11 -4.61 3.43
CA LEU A 58 13.89 -5.33 4.44
C LEU A 58 13.04 -5.58 5.68
N ARG A 59 13.08 -6.79 6.23
CA ARG A 59 12.40 -7.12 7.48
C ARG A 59 13.20 -6.62 8.68
N LYS A 60 12.49 -6.05 9.65
CA LYS A 60 13.04 -5.61 10.93
C LYS A 60 12.92 -6.72 11.97
N SER A 61 13.90 -6.81 12.87
CA SER A 61 13.93 -7.76 13.98
C SER A 61 14.36 -7.07 15.27
N GLN A 62 14.14 -7.74 16.41
CA GLN A 62 14.73 -7.29 17.67
C GLN A 62 16.26 -7.27 17.58
N PRO A 63 16.94 -6.36 18.31
CA PRO A 63 18.38 -6.42 18.48
C PRO A 63 18.80 -7.81 18.98
N ASN A 64 19.90 -8.35 18.47
CA ASN A 64 20.45 -9.67 18.84
C ASN A 64 19.59 -10.91 18.50
N ALA A 65 18.53 -10.78 17.70
CA ALA A 65 17.79 -11.94 17.23
C ALA A 65 18.66 -12.81 16.29
N ASP A 66 18.96 -14.04 16.70
CA ASP A 66 19.79 -14.98 15.92
C ASP A 66 18.93 -15.68 14.84
N GLN A 67 18.66 -14.96 13.74
CA GLN A 67 17.69 -15.39 12.71
C GLN A 67 18.33 -15.92 11.42
N ARG A 68 19.28 -16.86 11.54
CA ARG A 68 20.07 -17.32 10.37
C ARG A 68 19.23 -18.01 9.28
N SER A 69 18.25 -18.84 9.64
CA SER A 69 17.38 -19.57 8.69
C SER A 69 15.96 -18.99 8.60
N THR A 70 15.34 -18.72 9.76
CA THR A 70 13.94 -18.27 9.87
C THR A 70 13.65 -16.96 9.14
N SER A 71 14.63 -16.06 8.99
CA SER A 71 14.43 -14.81 8.24
C SER A 71 14.33 -15.01 6.73
N ILE A 72 14.94 -16.06 6.17
CA ILE A 72 14.91 -16.31 4.72
C ILE A 72 13.61 -17.01 4.33
N GLU A 73 13.21 -18.05 5.06
CA GLU A 73 11.96 -18.80 4.84
C GLU A 73 10.75 -17.87 4.89
N GLN A 74 10.71 -16.94 5.86
CA GLN A 74 9.65 -15.95 5.94
C GLN A 74 9.59 -15.04 4.71
N VAL A 75 10.75 -14.60 4.18
CA VAL A 75 10.77 -13.75 2.98
C VAL A 75 10.36 -14.54 1.74
N ILE A 76 10.73 -15.83 1.65
CA ILE A 76 10.25 -16.74 0.59
C ILE A 76 8.72 -16.85 0.66
N MET A 77 8.16 -17.20 1.83
CA MET A 77 6.72 -17.32 2.04
C MET A 77 5.98 -16.03 1.66
N VAL A 78 6.46 -14.88 2.11
CA VAL A 78 5.85 -13.57 1.78
C VAL A 78 5.93 -13.28 0.28
N THR A 79 7.05 -13.61 -0.38
CA THR A 79 7.23 -13.38 -1.82
C THR A 79 6.29 -14.26 -2.63
N GLU A 80 6.23 -15.56 -2.33
CA GLU A 80 5.35 -16.50 -3.03
C GLU A 80 3.87 -16.20 -2.79
N TYR A 81 3.50 -15.88 -1.55
CA TYR A 81 2.13 -15.45 -1.25
C TYR A 81 1.77 -14.16 -1.98
N GLY A 82 2.69 -13.20 -2.04
CA GLY A 82 2.53 -11.98 -2.82
C GLY A 82 2.25 -12.24 -4.30
N ARG A 83 2.92 -13.22 -4.92
CA ARG A 83 2.63 -13.64 -6.32
C ARG A 83 1.24 -14.24 -6.49
N ILE A 84 0.81 -15.06 -5.54
CA ILE A 84 -0.56 -15.61 -5.53
C ILE A 84 -1.56 -14.46 -5.44
N MET A 85 -1.37 -13.54 -4.50
CA MET A 85 -2.23 -12.37 -4.37
C MET A 85 -2.24 -11.53 -5.65
N SER A 86 -1.09 -11.29 -6.28
CA SER A 86 -1.00 -10.57 -7.56
C SER A 86 -1.80 -11.25 -8.67
N SER A 87 -1.84 -12.59 -8.73
CA SER A 87 -2.65 -13.31 -9.72
C SER A 87 -4.17 -13.14 -9.58
N LEU A 88 -4.64 -12.58 -8.46
CA LEU A 88 -6.06 -12.25 -8.27
C LEU A 88 -6.45 -10.89 -8.88
N PHE A 89 -5.48 -10.15 -9.39
CA PHE A 89 -5.67 -8.84 -10.00
C PHE A 89 -5.16 -8.88 -11.45
N SER A 90 -5.59 -7.91 -12.25
CA SER A 90 -5.01 -7.69 -13.57
C SER A 90 -3.50 -7.42 -13.48
N GLU A 91 -2.74 -7.95 -14.44
CA GLU A 91 -1.31 -7.67 -14.57
C GLU A 91 -1.01 -6.16 -14.72
N ALA A 92 -1.98 -5.38 -15.22
CA ALA A 92 -1.88 -3.92 -15.31
C ALA A 92 -1.73 -3.24 -13.93
N PHE A 93 -2.16 -3.90 -12.85
CA PHE A 93 -2.20 -3.36 -11.49
C PHE A 93 -1.22 -4.03 -10.53
N THR A 94 -0.40 -4.95 -11.01
CA THR A 94 0.48 -5.72 -10.14
C THR A 94 1.91 -5.65 -10.59
N ILE A 95 2.80 -5.99 -9.66
CA ILE A 95 4.24 -5.98 -9.87
C ILE A 95 4.83 -7.26 -9.33
N GLU A 96 5.85 -7.75 -10.03
CA GLU A 96 6.52 -8.97 -9.64
C GLU A 96 7.49 -8.72 -8.48
N PRO A 97 7.27 -9.31 -7.29
CA PRO A 97 8.23 -9.23 -6.19
C PRO A 97 9.45 -10.11 -6.48
N ARG A 98 10.66 -9.52 -6.47
CA ARG A 98 11.90 -10.26 -6.69
C ARG A 98 12.58 -10.61 -5.37
N LEU A 99 12.59 -11.90 -5.01
CA LEU A 99 13.38 -12.41 -3.88
C LEU A 99 14.87 -12.19 -4.12
N VAL A 100 15.55 -11.62 -3.13
CA VAL A 100 17.00 -11.42 -3.16
C VAL A 100 17.66 -11.89 -1.86
N LEU A 101 18.88 -12.41 -1.99
CA LEU A 101 19.78 -12.62 -0.86
C LEU A 101 20.64 -11.39 -0.62
N LEU A 102 20.97 -11.15 0.64
CA LEU A 102 21.70 -9.96 1.08
C LEU A 102 23.00 -10.39 1.75
N ARG A 103 24.10 -9.74 1.37
CA ARG A 103 25.37 -9.80 2.10
C ARG A 103 25.65 -8.42 2.66
N ILE A 104 25.55 -8.29 3.98
CA ILE A 104 25.81 -7.04 4.71
C ILE A 104 27.10 -7.26 5.51
N PRO A 105 28.21 -6.58 5.16
CA PRO A 105 29.50 -6.79 5.83
C PRO A 105 29.47 -6.41 7.31
N ASN A 106 28.70 -5.38 7.68
CA ASN A 106 28.62 -4.90 9.04
C ASN A 106 27.22 -4.34 9.36
N TYR A 107 26.38 -5.17 10.00
CA TYR A 107 25.03 -4.77 10.41
C TYR A 107 25.01 -3.61 11.41
N ASN A 108 25.97 -3.52 12.32
CA ASN A 108 26.01 -2.43 13.31
C ASN A 108 26.26 -1.08 12.63
N ALA A 109 27.18 -1.05 11.65
CA ALA A 109 27.43 0.15 10.85
C ALA A 109 26.21 0.55 10.01
N LEU A 110 25.52 -0.42 9.38
CA LEU A 110 24.30 -0.18 8.62
C LEU A 110 23.20 0.41 9.52
N ASN A 111 22.92 -0.20 10.66
CA ASN A 111 21.87 0.27 11.58
C ASN A 111 22.19 1.65 12.19
N LYS A 112 23.46 1.92 12.52
CA LYS A 112 23.91 3.24 12.99
C LYS A 112 23.77 4.32 11.91
N TRP A 113 23.91 3.96 10.63
CA TRP A 113 23.64 4.88 9.54
C TRP A 113 22.14 5.12 9.38
N LEU A 114 21.33 4.06 9.36
CA LEU A 114 19.88 4.14 9.19
C LEU A 114 19.21 4.95 10.32
N SER A 115 19.66 4.83 11.56
CA SER A 115 19.08 5.55 12.71
C SER A 115 19.10 7.07 12.56
N GLN A 116 19.92 7.63 11.66
CA GLN A 116 19.98 9.06 11.36
C GLN A 116 18.73 9.55 10.60
N PHE A 117 18.00 8.65 9.94
CA PHE A 117 16.85 8.98 9.08
C PHE A 117 15.53 8.44 9.63
N ARG A 118 15.60 7.43 10.50
CA ARG A 118 14.43 6.71 11.01
C ARG A 118 13.74 7.50 12.13
N PRO A 119 12.40 7.52 12.20
CA PRO A 119 11.68 8.10 13.33
C PRO A 119 12.08 7.43 14.65
N SER A 120 12.28 8.21 15.71
CA SER A 120 12.71 7.71 17.03
C SER A 120 11.83 6.57 17.56
N ALA A 121 10.50 6.69 17.38
CA ALA A 121 9.52 5.68 17.77
C ALA A 121 9.60 4.35 16.98
N ARG A 122 10.48 4.25 15.98
CA ARG A 122 10.68 3.04 15.17
C ARG A 122 12.07 2.44 15.33
N CYS A 123 12.94 3.04 16.13
CA CYS A 123 14.32 2.60 16.35
C CYS A 123 14.45 1.45 17.37
N ASP A 124 13.33 0.87 17.83
CA ASP A 124 13.29 -0.31 18.70
C ASP A 124 13.75 -1.59 18.00
N LYS A 125 13.61 -1.65 16.66
CA LYS A 125 14.00 -2.79 15.82
C LYS A 125 15.06 -2.41 14.81
N GLU A 126 15.84 -3.41 14.39
CA GLU A 126 17.00 -3.27 13.50
C GLU A 126 16.88 -4.13 12.25
N ILE A 127 17.74 -3.83 11.26
CA ILE A 127 17.96 -4.69 10.09
C ILE A 127 19.00 -5.74 10.44
N ARG A 128 18.57 -7.02 10.42
CA ARG A 128 19.44 -8.20 10.61
C ARG A 128 19.15 -9.31 9.58
N CYS A 129 18.23 -9.07 8.65
CA CYS A 129 17.79 -10.04 7.66
C CYS A 129 18.85 -10.34 6.58
N ARG A 130 18.88 -11.59 6.11
CA ARG A 130 19.77 -12.07 5.02
C ARG A 130 19.06 -12.20 3.67
N ALA A 131 17.77 -11.92 3.63
CA ALA A 131 16.97 -11.86 2.43
C ALA A 131 16.10 -10.61 2.46
N GLY A 132 15.72 -10.14 1.28
CA GLY A 132 14.80 -9.03 1.08
C GLY A 132 13.98 -9.24 -0.17
N ILE A 133 13.11 -8.28 -0.45
CA ILE A 133 12.30 -8.27 -1.67
C ILE A 133 12.60 -6.98 -2.42
N LEU A 134 13.04 -7.12 -3.67
CA LEU A 134 13.17 -6.01 -4.60
C LEU A 134 11.84 -5.78 -5.30
N TYR A 135 11.43 -4.52 -5.33
CA TYR A 135 10.33 -4.03 -6.15
C TYR A 135 10.85 -2.91 -7.06
N PRO A 136 10.24 -2.69 -8.23
CA PRO A 136 10.33 -1.41 -8.92
C PRO A 136 9.94 -0.25 -7.98
N ASP A 137 10.60 0.91 -8.09
CA ASP A 137 10.23 2.09 -7.31
C ASP A 137 8.97 2.73 -7.91
N LEU A 138 7.82 2.46 -7.28
CA LEU A 138 6.53 3.02 -7.71
C LEU A 138 6.42 4.51 -7.47
N ALA A 139 7.25 5.13 -6.63
CA ALA A 139 7.22 6.58 -6.41
C ALA A 139 7.83 7.38 -7.59
N VAL A 140 8.24 6.68 -8.65
CA VAL A 140 8.76 7.23 -9.91
C VAL A 140 8.07 6.50 -11.08
N LEU A 141 7.80 7.21 -12.17
CA LEU A 141 7.04 6.66 -13.30
C LEU A 141 7.84 5.56 -14.01
N ARG A 142 7.18 4.41 -14.21
CA ARG A 142 7.80 3.17 -14.71
C ARG A 142 7.74 2.97 -16.22
N CYS A 143 7.12 3.88 -16.96
CA CYS A 143 6.83 3.65 -18.36
C CYS A 143 8.05 3.93 -19.26
N ASP A 144 8.41 2.95 -20.08
CA ASP A 144 9.14 3.17 -21.33
C ASP A 144 8.15 3.82 -22.29
N LEU A 145 8.05 5.14 -22.20
CA LEU A 145 7.13 5.93 -23.01
C LEU A 145 7.52 5.82 -24.49
N PRO A 146 6.54 5.68 -25.40
CA PRO A 146 6.84 5.75 -26.82
C PRO A 146 7.41 7.13 -27.17
N SER A 147 8.21 7.17 -28.23
CA SER A 147 9.09 8.31 -28.54
C SER A 147 8.37 9.63 -28.82
N ASP A 148 7.06 9.57 -29.07
CA ASP A 148 6.17 10.70 -29.34
C ASP A 148 5.56 11.31 -28.07
N VAL A 149 5.70 10.67 -26.90
CA VAL A 149 5.22 11.19 -25.62
C VAL A 149 6.34 11.96 -24.92
N GLN A 150 6.14 13.27 -24.77
CA GLN A 150 7.06 14.13 -24.01
C GLN A 150 6.58 14.30 -22.57
N VAL A 151 7.36 13.84 -21.60
CA VAL A 151 7.11 14.13 -20.17
C VAL A 151 7.42 15.57 -19.84
N LYS A 152 6.59 16.17 -18.97
CA LYS A 152 6.75 17.51 -18.43
C LYS A 152 6.76 17.46 -16.91
N GLY A 153 7.56 18.35 -16.32
CA GLY A 153 7.61 18.51 -14.87
C GLY A 153 8.07 17.26 -14.13
N GLU A 154 7.71 17.20 -12.85
CA GLU A 154 8.11 16.15 -11.93
C GLU A 154 7.13 14.97 -11.94
N THR A 155 7.59 13.80 -11.47
CA THR A 155 6.68 12.69 -11.20
C THR A 155 6.04 12.85 -9.83
N TYR A 156 4.74 12.60 -9.74
CA TYR A 156 4.01 12.51 -8.48
C TYR A 156 3.48 11.12 -8.24
N CYS A 157 3.42 10.72 -6.97
CA CYS A 157 2.83 9.45 -6.57
C CYS A 157 1.93 9.65 -5.35
N VAL A 158 0.79 8.98 -5.32
CA VAL A 158 -0.17 8.96 -4.21
C VAL A 158 -0.35 7.52 -3.72
N GLU A 159 -0.27 7.31 -2.41
CA GLU A 159 -0.61 6.04 -1.75
C GLU A 159 -1.96 6.23 -1.03
N ILE A 160 -2.96 5.44 -1.38
CA ILE A 160 -4.26 5.37 -0.70
C ILE A 160 -4.41 4.00 -0.04
N LYS A 161 -4.78 3.95 1.24
CA LYS A 161 -5.25 2.69 1.86
C LYS A 161 -6.77 2.68 1.88
N PRO A 162 -7.44 1.98 0.94
CA PRO A 162 -8.88 2.10 0.75
C PRO A 162 -9.68 1.49 1.91
N LYS A 163 -9.09 0.54 2.65
CA LYS A 163 -9.76 -0.21 3.74
C LYS A 163 -10.97 -0.99 3.19
N GLN A 164 -11.83 -1.45 4.11
CA GLN A 164 -12.95 -2.33 3.81
C GLN A 164 -14.07 -1.61 3.05
N GLY A 165 -14.35 -2.05 1.83
CA GLY A 165 -15.36 -1.48 0.92
C GLY A 165 -16.79 -2.00 1.09
N TRP A 166 -17.07 -2.77 2.14
CA TRP A 166 -18.38 -3.35 2.43
C TRP A 166 -18.79 -3.16 3.89
N ILE A 167 -20.10 -3.18 4.16
CA ILE A 167 -20.67 -3.11 5.51
C ILE A 167 -21.11 -4.48 5.99
N PHE A 168 -21.08 -4.71 7.30
CA PHE A 168 -21.70 -5.90 7.88
C PHE A 168 -23.21 -5.86 7.66
N SER A 169 -23.82 -7.02 7.38
CA SER A 169 -25.27 -7.15 7.41
C SER A 169 -25.78 -6.90 8.83
N GLU A 170 -27.06 -6.57 8.95
CA GLU A 170 -27.67 -6.34 10.26
C GLU A 170 -27.57 -7.58 11.17
N SER A 171 -27.75 -8.78 10.62
CA SER A 171 -27.63 -10.03 11.36
C SER A 171 -26.20 -10.26 11.86
N THR A 172 -25.19 -10.06 11.00
CA THR A 172 -23.78 -10.18 11.38
C THR A 172 -23.39 -9.13 12.41
N LEU A 173 -23.86 -7.88 12.26
CA LEU A 173 -23.55 -6.81 13.22
C LEU A 173 -24.19 -7.08 14.58
N LYS A 174 -25.44 -7.57 14.62
CA LYS A 174 -26.10 -8.01 15.87
C LYS A 174 -25.37 -9.17 16.52
N ALA A 175 -24.87 -10.15 15.76
CA ALA A 175 -24.06 -11.24 16.30
C ALA A 175 -22.71 -10.76 16.87
N LEU A 176 -22.10 -9.75 16.24
CA LEU A 176 -20.85 -9.16 16.73
C LEU A 176 -21.08 -8.28 17.97
N TYR A 177 -22.11 -7.44 17.94
CA TYR A 177 -22.42 -6.47 18.99
C TYR A 177 -23.94 -6.22 19.06
N PRO A 178 -24.69 -6.99 19.88
CA PRO A 178 -26.15 -6.96 19.92
C PRO A 178 -26.75 -5.57 20.20
N ASP A 179 -26.07 -4.76 21.00
CA ASP A 179 -26.51 -3.41 21.37
C ASP A 179 -26.29 -2.37 20.25
N SER A 180 -25.73 -2.76 19.11
CA SER A 180 -25.43 -1.83 18.03
C SER A 180 -26.71 -1.34 17.34
N LYS A 181 -26.96 -0.03 17.43
CA LYS A 181 -27.92 0.67 16.56
C LYS A 181 -27.23 1.41 15.41
N ALA A 182 -25.90 1.32 15.33
CA ALA A 182 -25.10 2.13 14.42
C ALA A 182 -25.09 1.57 13.00
N LYS A 183 -25.39 2.41 12.01
CA LYS A 183 -25.24 2.11 10.57
C LYS A 183 -23.87 2.54 10.02
N LEU A 184 -22.82 2.46 10.85
CA LEU A 184 -21.48 2.86 10.46
C LEU A 184 -20.76 1.74 9.73
N CYS A 185 -19.88 2.11 8.79
CA CYS A 185 -18.90 1.16 8.28
C CYS A 185 -17.82 0.86 9.34
N ARG A 186 -17.10 -0.26 9.17
CA ARG A 186 -16.05 -0.67 10.11
C ARG A 186 -14.96 0.39 10.29
N PHE A 187 -14.54 1.07 9.23
CA PHE A 187 -13.52 2.12 9.33
C PHE A 187 -14.00 3.30 10.17
N CYS A 188 -15.21 3.80 9.93
CA CYS A 188 -15.79 4.90 10.69
C CYS A 188 -15.94 4.55 12.18
N ALA A 189 -16.42 3.34 12.51
CA ALA A 189 -16.45 2.86 13.90
C ALA A 189 -15.04 2.81 14.51
N MET A 190 -14.05 2.33 13.77
CA MET A 190 -12.66 2.22 14.23
C MET A 190 -12.03 3.58 14.59
N GLN A 191 -12.47 4.68 13.98
CA GLN A 191 -11.97 6.02 14.31
C GLN A 191 -12.23 6.36 15.77
N TYR A 192 -13.39 5.99 16.34
CA TYR A 192 -13.71 6.24 17.75
C TYR A 192 -12.81 5.43 18.69
N LEU A 193 -12.53 4.16 18.37
CA LEU A 193 -11.58 3.37 19.15
C LEU A 193 -10.17 3.96 19.10
N LYS A 194 -9.74 4.43 17.92
CA LYS A 194 -8.44 5.08 17.76
C LYS A 194 -8.37 6.39 18.54
N LEU A 195 -9.46 7.16 18.61
CA LEU A 195 -9.58 8.40 19.36
C LEU A 195 -9.46 8.14 20.87
N VAL A 196 -10.21 7.16 21.40
CA VAL A 196 -10.11 6.72 22.81
C VAL A 196 -8.68 6.27 23.14
N LYS A 197 -8.04 5.54 22.23
CA LYS A 197 -6.63 5.12 22.36
C LYS A 197 -5.61 6.23 22.12
N LYS A 198 -6.04 7.45 21.81
CA LYS A 198 -5.18 8.61 21.50
C LYS A 198 -4.18 8.35 20.37
N THR A 199 -4.56 7.49 19.42
CA THR A 199 -3.72 7.15 18.24
C THR A 199 -4.06 8.00 17.01
N ILE A 200 -5.11 8.81 17.10
CA ILE A 200 -5.46 9.85 16.13
C ILE A 200 -5.86 11.13 16.87
N LYS A 201 -5.69 12.29 16.23
CA LYS A 201 -6.05 13.60 16.80
C LYS A 201 -7.54 13.93 16.65
N ARG A 202 -8.16 13.48 15.55
CA ARG A 202 -9.56 13.70 15.22
C ARG A 202 -10.10 12.57 14.35
N VAL A 203 -11.42 12.37 14.39
CA VAL A 203 -12.13 11.45 13.50
C VAL A 203 -11.98 11.91 12.05
N SER A 204 -11.69 10.97 11.16
CA SER A 204 -11.56 11.24 9.72
C SER A 204 -12.92 11.41 9.04
N ASN A 205 -12.99 12.32 8.06
CA ASN A 205 -14.14 12.48 7.17
C ASN A 205 -14.17 11.43 6.04
N TYR A 206 -13.14 10.59 5.92
CA TYR A 206 -13.08 9.53 4.93
C TYR A 206 -14.03 8.38 5.28
N CYS A 207 -14.81 7.93 4.29
CA CYS A 207 -15.62 6.72 4.36
C CYS A 207 -15.26 5.77 3.20
N PRO A 208 -14.76 4.56 3.47
CA PRO A 208 -14.53 3.56 2.43
C PRO A 208 -15.78 3.24 1.61
N ILE A 209 -16.96 3.17 2.22
CA ILE A 209 -18.21 2.86 1.51
C ILE A 209 -18.57 3.94 0.47
N ASP A 210 -18.13 5.18 0.71
CA ASP A 210 -18.27 6.26 -0.27
C ASP A 210 -17.25 6.10 -1.41
N LEU A 211 -16.00 5.70 -1.11
CA LEU A 211 -14.97 5.43 -2.12
C LEU A 211 -15.34 4.23 -3.02
N PHE A 212 -15.88 3.14 -2.46
CA PHE A 212 -16.28 1.94 -3.19
C PHE A 212 -17.68 2.02 -3.82
N SER A 213 -18.32 3.19 -3.79
CA SER A 213 -19.74 3.32 -4.15
C SER A 213 -20.03 3.25 -5.65
N GLY A 214 -19.05 3.54 -6.51
CA GLY A 214 -19.30 3.81 -7.93
C GLY A 214 -20.04 5.13 -8.21
N ASP A 215 -20.47 5.83 -7.16
CA ASP A 215 -21.10 7.14 -7.23
C ASP A 215 -20.02 8.22 -7.17
N ARG A 216 -19.84 8.96 -8.27
CA ARG A 216 -18.73 9.90 -8.44
C ARG A 216 -18.68 10.97 -7.34
N ASP A 217 -19.82 11.48 -6.89
CA ASP A 217 -19.87 12.53 -5.87
C ASP A 217 -19.47 11.99 -4.50
N ARG A 218 -19.98 10.81 -4.12
CA ARG A 218 -19.54 10.12 -2.90
C ARG A 218 -18.06 9.77 -2.96
N MET A 219 -17.56 9.29 -4.10
CA MET A 219 -16.14 9.00 -4.29
C MET A 219 -15.27 10.25 -4.13
N LEU A 220 -15.64 11.39 -4.73
CA LEU A 220 -14.94 12.66 -4.56
C LEU A 220 -14.95 13.14 -3.11
N LYS A 221 -16.08 12.98 -2.41
CA LYS A 221 -16.18 13.27 -0.98
C LYS A 221 -15.21 12.40 -0.17
N ALA A 222 -15.11 11.11 -0.49
CA ALA A 222 -14.17 10.21 0.16
C ALA A 222 -12.70 10.60 -0.10
N LEU A 223 -12.35 10.91 -1.35
CA LEU A 223 -11.00 11.37 -1.74
C LEU A 223 -10.64 12.68 -1.04
N ARG A 224 -11.58 13.63 -0.96
CA ARG A 224 -11.39 14.87 -0.18
C ARG A 224 -11.13 14.56 1.29
N GLY A 225 -11.92 13.66 1.89
CA GLY A 225 -11.73 13.22 3.29
C GLY A 225 -10.35 12.60 3.55
N LEU A 226 -9.81 11.85 2.58
CA LEU A 226 -8.44 11.32 2.63
C LEU A 226 -7.40 12.44 2.64
N VAL A 227 -7.53 13.43 1.76
CA VAL A 227 -6.58 14.55 1.68
C VAL A 227 -6.64 15.43 2.94
N GLU A 228 -7.83 15.73 3.45
CA GLU A 228 -8.02 16.58 4.64
C GLU A 228 -7.62 15.89 5.96
N THR A 229 -7.71 14.57 6.00
CA THR A 229 -7.31 13.75 7.15
C THR A 229 -6.48 12.54 6.72
N PRO A 230 -5.21 12.75 6.33
CA PRO A 230 -4.40 11.69 5.73
C PRO A 230 -4.23 10.47 6.62
N GLN A 231 -3.97 10.67 7.92
CA GLN A 231 -3.65 9.58 8.85
C GLN A 231 -2.65 8.59 8.20
N ASN A 232 -2.86 7.28 8.37
CA ASN A 232 -2.12 6.26 7.64
C ASN A 232 -2.83 5.79 6.35
N ASN A 233 -3.73 6.62 5.81
CA ASN A 233 -4.60 6.29 4.69
C ASN A 233 -4.27 7.06 3.41
N PHE A 234 -3.56 8.19 3.50
CA PHE A 234 -3.13 8.98 2.34
C PHE A 234 -1.70 9.48 2.52
N ARG A 235 -0.90 9.39 1.47
CA ARG A 235 0.44 9.98 1.38
C ARG A 235 0.73 10.39 -0.06
N MET A 236 1.60 11.38 -0.22
CA MET A 236 2.02 11.85 -1.53
C MET A 236 3.54 12.04 -1.62
N TRP A 237 4.11 11.67 -2.75
CA TRP A 237 5.53 11.82 -3.08
C TRP A 237 5.71 12.66 -4.35
N ARG A 238 6.84 13.35 -4.41
CA ARG A 238 7.38 14.04 -5.58
C ARG A 238 8.74 13.44 -5.89
N SER A 239 8.88 12.79 -7.05
CA SER A 239 10.13 12.16 -7.51
C SER A 239 10.76 11.27 -6.43
N GLY A 240 9.94 10.46 -5.76
CA GLY A 240 10.35 9.59 -4.66
C GLY A 240 10.43 10.24 -3.27
N GLN A 241 10.46 11.56 -3.14
CA GLN A 241 10.50 12.23 -1.84
C GLN A 241 9.09 12.41 -1.28
N LEU A 242 8.86 12.04 -0.01
CA LEU A 242 7.56 12.24 0.64
C LEU A 242 7.32 13.75 0.81
N ILE A 243 6.19 14.25 0.31
CA ILE A 243 5.80 15.67 0.37
C ILE A 243 4.47 15.92 1.10
N TYR A 244 3.67 14.87 1.37
CA TYR A 244 2.46 15.01 2.18
C TYR A 244 2.09 13.73 2.95
N GLY A 245 1.55 13.89 4.17
CA GLY A 245 1.07 12.82 5.05
C GLY A 245 0.76 13.33 6.46
N ASP A 246 0.36 12.44 7.39
CA ASP A 246 -0.15 12.81 8.73
C ASP A 246 0.81 13.63 9.63
N ALA A 247 2.12 13.46 9.44
CA ALA A 247 3.14 14.12 10.25
C ALA A 247 3.75 15.38 9.60
N MET A 248 3.26 15.77 8.42
CA MET A 248 3.84 16.87 7.64
C MET A 248 2.85 18.03 7.49
N ASP A 249 3.38 19.21 7.21
CA ASP A 249 2.54 20.34 6.84
C ASP A 249 1.98 20.18 5.41
N SER A 250 1.21 21.19 4.99
CA SER A 250 0.54 21.19 3.68
C SER A 250 1.31 21.96 2.60
N ALA A 251 2.53 22.45 2.88
CA ALA A 251 3.27 23.29 1.93
C ALA A 251 3.65 22.50 0.67
N GLY A 252 4.29 21.33 0.84
CA GLY A 252 4.67 20.47 -0.27
C GLY A 252 3.47 19.97 -1.09
N PHE A 253 2.31 19.79 -0.45
CA PHE A 253 1.06 19.46 -1.14
C PHE A 253 0.53 20.63 -1.98
N ARG A 254 0.54 21.86 -1.45
CA ARG A 254 0.11 23.07 -2.18
C ARG A 254 0.98 23.30 -3.41
N GLU A 255 2.30 23.23 -3.26
CA GLU A 255 3.25 23.36 -4.37
C GLU A 255 3.01 22.30 -5.45
N ALA A 256 2.75 21.05 -5.05
CA ALA A 256 2.43 19.97 -5.99
C ALA A 256 1.13 20.24 -6.76
N LEU A 257 0.09 20.76 -6.10
CA LEU A 257 -1.16 21.12 -6.75
C LEU A 257 -0.98 22.28 -7.75
N GLU A 258 -0.15 23.27 -7.41
CA GLU A 258 0.18 24.38 -8.30
C GLU A 258 0.95 23.92 -9.55
N ASP A 259 1.97 23.06 -9.36
CA ASP A 259 2.76 22.48 -10.46
C ASP A 259 1.89 21.61 -11.39
N THR A 260 0.95 20.85 -10.82
CA THR A 260 0.15 19.89 -11.57
C THR A 260 -1.11 20.48 -12.20
N MET A 261 -1.77 21.48 -11.63
CA MET A 261 -3.09 21.92 -12.13
C MET A 261 -3.11 23.33 -12.70
N CYS A 262 -2.18 24.21 -12.28
CA CYS A 262 -1.93 25.55 -12.85
C CYS A 262 -3.17 26.48 -13.03
N GLN A 263 -4.25 26.32 -12.24
CA GLN A 263 -5.48 27.14 -12.37
C GLN A 263 -5.52 28.41 -11.50
N GLY A 264 -4.40 28.80 -10.89
CA GLY A 264 -4.26 30.03 -10.07
C GLY A 264 -5.02 30.06 -8.74
N ASP A 265 -5.87 29.09 -8.44
CA ASP A 265 -6.61 28.96 -7.18
C ASP A 265 -6.45 27.54 -6.58
N PHE A 266 -6.20 27.49 -5.26
CA PHE A 266 -6.00 26.24 -4.54
C PHE A 266 -7.25 25.35 -4.55
N SER A 267 -8.44 25.91 -4.41
CA SER A 267 -9.69 25.12 -4.36
C SER A 267 -9.94 24.43 -5.71
N LYS A 268 -9.75 25.16 -6.81
CA LYS A 268 -9.80 24.60 -8.18
C LYS A 268 -8.73 23.55 -8.41
N ASN A 269 -7.47 23.82 -8.04
CA ASN A 269 -6.38 22.85 -8.19
C ASN A 269 -6.67 21.57 -7.39
N LEU A 270 -7.15 21.70 -6.14
CA LEU A 270 -7.56 20.55 -5.33
C LEU A 270 -8.70 19.78 -5.99
N HIS A 271 -9.74 20.46 -6.49
CA HIS A 271 -10.83 19.80 -7.20
C HIS A 271 -10.33 19.00 -8.40
N ASN A 272 -9.50 19.60 -9.25
CA ASN A 272 -8.95 18.95 -10.43
C ASN A 272 -8.05 17.76 -10.06
N PHE A 273 -7.23 17.90 -9.02
CA PHE A 273 -6.46 16.78 -8.50
C PHE A 273 -7.34 15.62 -8.04
N LEU A 274 -8.43 15.90 -7.30
CA LEU A 274 -9.38 14.87 -6.89
C LEU A 274 -10.08 14.22 -8.09
N GLN A 275 -10.38 14.97 -9.15
CA GLN A 275 -10.89 14.41 -10.42
C GLN A 275 -9.86 13.48 -11.08
N LEU A 276 -8.58 13.88 -11.14
CA LEU A 276 -7.52 13.01 -11.67
C LEU A 276 -7.45 11.68 -10.90
N LEU A 277 -7.51 11.74 -9.57
CA LEU A 277 -7.54 10.54 -8.74
C LEU A 277 -8.80 9.69 -9.02
N LEU A 278 -9.97 10.32 -9.14
CA LEU A 278 -11.22 9.63 -9.42
C LEU A 278 -11.16 8.90 -10.75
N GLU A 279 -10.81 9.61 -11.83
CA GLU A 279 -10.73 9.05 -13.19
C GLU A 279 -9.78 7.85 -13.23
N ALA A 280 -8.61 7.95 -12.58
CA ALA A 280 -7.66 6.86 -12.51
C ALA A 280 -8.19 5.64 -11.74
N ILE A 281 -8.97 5.86 -10.68
CA ILE A 281 -9.55 4.80 -9.85
C ILE A 281 -10.66 4.04 -10.59
N ILE A 282 -11.48 4.74 -11.39
CA ILE A 282 -12.60 4.14 -12.12
C ILE A 282 -12.24 3.68 -13.54
N MET A 283 -11.04 4.01 -14.02
CA MET A 283 -10.61 3.62 -15.36
C MET A 283 -10.71 2.11 -15.55
N ASP A 284 -11.38 1.70 -16.61
CA ASP A 284 -11.63 0.29 -16.92
C ASP A 284 -10.55 -0.27 -17.85
N TYR A 285 -9.79 -1.26 -17.37
CA TYR A 285 -8.71 -1.89 -18.12
C TYR A 285 -9.11 -3.17 -18.85
N THR A 286 -10.33 -3.71 -18.69
CA THR A 286 -10.76 -4.95 -19.38
C THR A 286 -11.07 -4.72 -20.85
N GLY A 287 -11.35 -3.47 -21.27
CA GLY A 287 -11.66 -3.13 -22.65
C GLY A 287 -13.09 -3.44 -23.07
N GLU A 288 -13.93 -3.93 -22.15
CA GLU A 288 -15.36 -4.00 -22.35
C GLU A 288 -15.98 -2.65 -22.00
N ASN A 289 -16.58 -1.97 -22.98
CA ASN A 289 -17.37 -0.77 -22.73
C ASN A 289 -18.59 -1.17 -21.90
N VAL A 290 -18.50 -1.08 -20.57
CA VAL A 290 -19.67 -1.26 -19.72
C VAL A 290 -20.60 -0.08 -19.93
N PRO A 291 -21.86 -0.29 -20.35
CA PRO A 291 -22.81 0.78 -20.52
C PRO A 291 -22.95 1.55 -19.20
N THR A 292 -22.96 2.87 -19.29
CA THR A 292 -23.35 3.80 -18.22
C THR A 292 -24.85 3.66 -17.92
N GLY A 293 -25.28 2.48 -17.49
CA GLY A 293 -26.66 2.16 -17.14
C GLY A 293 -26.89 2.33 -15.65
N SER A 294 -27.70 3.33 -15.31
CA SER A 294 -28.51 3.63 -14.10
C SER A 294 -28.44 2.82 -12.78
N HIS A 295 -27.34 2.14 -12.45
CA HIS A 295 -27.05 1.62 -11.12
C HIS A 295 -25.57 1.89 -10.80
N SER A 296 -25.30 2.80 -9.86
CA SER A 296 -23.97 3.25 -9.42
C SER A 296 -23.12 2.07 -8.92
N LEU A 297 -22.40 1.42 -9.83
CA LEU A 297 -21.49 0.31 -9.55
C LEU A 297 -20.09 0.67 -10.08
N LEU A 298 -19.06 0.19 -9.40
CA LEU A 298 -17.69 0.36 -9.87
C LEU A 298 -17.51 -0.38 -11.21
N PRO A 299 -16.78 0.20 -12.18
CA PRO A 299 -16.49 -0.47 -13.44
C PRO A 299 -15.78 -1.81 -13.21
N PRO A 300 -16.20 -2.91 -13.87
CA PRO A 300 -15.66 -4.25 -13.65
C PRO A 300 -14.14 -4.34 -13.74
N GLY A 301 -13.52 -3.67 -14.71
CA GLY A 301 -12.06 -3.69 -14.85
C GLY A 301 -11.33 -2.59 -14.08
N SER A 302 -12.02 -1.82 -13.24
CA SER A 302 -11.38 -0.84 -12.37
C SER A 302 -10.61 -1.52 -11.23
N ILE A 303 -9.49 -0.91 -10.82
CA ILE A 303 -8.65 -1.43 -9.73
C ILE A 303 -9.44 -1.56 -8.42
N LEU A 304 -10.36 -0.62 -8.17
CA LEU A 304 -11.14 -0.61 -6.94
C LEU A 304 -12.18 -1.72 -6.92
N LYS A 305 -12.77 -2.07 -8.07
CA LYS A 305 -13.69 -3.22 -8.17
C LYS A 305 -12.95 -4.53 -7.92
N GLN A 306 -11.76 -4.72 -8.49
CA GLN A 306 -10.95 -5.91 -8.25
C GLN A 306 -10.54 -6.03 -6.76
N ILE A 307 -10.14 -4.92 -6.12
CA ILE A 307 -9.89 -4.90 -4.67
C ILE A 307 -11.15 -5.32 -3.90
N LEU A 308 -12.32 -4.77 -4.25
CA LEU A 308 -13.57 -5.13 -3.58
C LEU A 308 -13.87 -6.61 -3.71
N ASP A 309 -13.74 -7.19 -4.91
CA ASP A 309 -14.01 -8.60 -5.18
C ASP A 309 -13.15 -9.53 -4.32
N VAL A 310 -11.85 -9.24 -4.21
CA VAL A 310 -10.97 -10.01 -3.31
C VAL A 310 -11.37 -9.79 -1.84
N GLN A 311 -11.72 -8.56 -1.44
CA GLN A 311 -12.20 -8.31 -0.07
C GLN A 311 -13.47 -9.07 0.28
N LEU A 312 -14.33 -9.42 -0.69
CA LEU A 312 -15.55 -10.19 -0.45
C LEU A 312 -15.24 -11.62 0.01
N PHE A 313 -14.08 -12.19 -0.34
CA PHE A 313 -13.68 -13.49 0.23
C PHE A 313 -13.56 -13.45 1.75
N ALA A 314 -13.12 -12.33 2.34
CA ALA A 314 -13.11 -12.17 3.78
C ALA A 314 -14.53 -12.01 4.35
N ARG A 315 -15.42 -11.29 3.66
CA ARG A 315 -16.82 -11.12 4.08
C ARG A 315 -17.53 -12.48 4.15
N ASP A 316 -17.41 -13.25 3.07
CA ASP A 316 -18.20 -14.46 2.86
C ASP A 316 -17.69 -15.65 3.67
N ASN A 317 -16.44 -15.59 4.13
CA ASN A 317 -15.80 -16.67 4.88
C ASN A 317 -15.34 -16.25 6.29
N LEU A 318 -15.82 -15.12 6.82
CA LEU A 318 -15.53 -14.73 8.20
C LEU A 318 -16.30 -15.64 9.16
N SER A 319 -15.57 -16.49 9.87
CA SER A 319 -16.12 -17.24 11.01
C SER A 319 -16.11 -16.38 12.27
N ILE A 320 -17.26 -16.31 12.95
CA ILE A 320 -17.43 -15.61 14.23
C ILE A 320 -17.44 -16.68 15.31
N THR A 321 -16.25 -17.12 15.74
CA THR A 321 -16.10 -17.99 16.91
C THR A 321 -15.55 -17.18 18.09
N ASP A 322 -16.05 -17.46 19.29
CA ASP A 322 -15.67 -16.78 20.55
C ASP A 322 -14.44 -17.42 21.21
N GLU A 323 -13.70 -18.27 20.51
CA GLU A 323 -12.67 -19.10 21.12
C GLU A 323 -11.39 -18.31 21.43
N SER A 324 -10.92 -18.49 22.67
CA SER A 324 -9.60 -18.13 23.15
C SER A 324 -8.55 -19.06 22.52
N LEU A 325 -8.22 -18.82 21.25
CA LEU A 325 -7.02 -19.40 20.65
C LEU A 325 -5.80 -18.57 21.06
N ASP A 326 -4.69 -19.25 21.32
CA ASP A 326 -3.40 -18.61 21.59
C ASP A 326 -3.10 -17.54 20.54
N GLU A 327 -2.75 -16.33 20.98
CA GLU A 327 -2.40 -15.22 20.10
C GLU A 327 -1.05 -15.42 19.37
N GLU A 328 -0.52 -16.64 19.38
CA GLU A 328 0.75 -17.01 18.78
C GLU A 328 0.71 -16.75 17.26
N GLN A 329 1.83 -16.26 16.74
CA GLN A 329 1.91 -15.80 15.36
C GLN A 329 2.30 -16.98 14.45
N SER A 330 1.33 -17.80 14.05
CA SER A 330 1.50 -18.84 13.03
C SER A 330 0.99 -18.38 11.65
N PHE A 331 1.42 -19.09 10.61
CA PHE A 331 1.04 -18.87 9.20
C PHE A 331 0.61 -20.19 8.52
N GLY A 332 0.05 -21.13 9.30
CA GLY A 332 -0.31 -22.46 8.79
C GLY A 332 -1.36 -22.40 7.68
N ASN A 333 -2.32 -21.48 7.73
CA ASN A 333 -3.27 -21.32 6.64
C ASN A 333 -2.63 -20.75 5.36
N VAL A 334 -1.60 -19.92 5.51
CA VAL A 334 -0.82 -19.41 4.38
C VAL A 334 0.01 -20.53 3.75
N GLU A 335 0.64 -21.37 4.54
CA GLU A 335 1.38 -22.54 4.06
C GLU A 335 0.48 -23.54 3.31
N LYS A 336 -0.77 -23.72 3.76
CA LYS A 336 -1.78 -24.52 3.03
C LYS A 336 -2.10 -23.92 1.66
N ILE A 337 -2.32 -22.60 1.57
CA ILE A 337 -2.55 -21.90 0.29
C ILE A 337 -1.36 -22.11 -0.64
N LEU A 338 -0.14 -21.91 -0.15
CA LEU A 338 1.10 -22.09 -0.93
C LEU A 338 1.24 -23.53 -1.43
N THR A 339 1.00 -24.51 -0.57
CA THR A 339 1.09 -25.94 -0.91
C THR A 339 0.06 -26.31 -1.97
N MET A 340 -1.19 -25.88 -1.79
CA MET A 340 -2.27 -26.10 -2.75
C MET A 340 -1.92 -25.50 -4.12
N ARG A 341 -1.39 -24.27 -4.15
CA ARG A 341 -1.02 -23.61 -5.41
C ARG A 341 0.16 -24.29 -6.10
N ARG A 342 1.15 -24.79 -5.36
CA ARG A 342 2.27 -25.55 -5.94
C ARG A 342 1.84 -26.89 -6.55
N GLN A 343 0.79 -27.51 -6.00
CA GLN A 343 0.28 -28.80 -6.45
C GLN A 343 -0.75 -28.69 -7.58
N ASN A 344 -1.30 -27.50 -7.82
CA ASN A 344 -2.36 -27.27 -8.81
C ASN A 344 -1.99 -26.14 -9.76
N GLU A 345 -1.60 -26.52 -10.97
CA GLU A 345 -1.34 -25.59 -12.09
C GLU A 345 -2.62 -25.10 -12.75
N SER A 346 -3.79 -25.69 -12.42
CA SER A 346 -5.09 -25.28 -12.94
C SER A 346 -5.37 -23.79 -12.72
N GLU A 347 -6.01 -23.15 -13.69
CA GLU A 347 -6.50 -21.77 -13.57
C GLU A 347 -7.64 -21.66 -12.54
N ASP A 348 -8.38 -22.75 -12.29
CA ASP A 348 -9.50 -22.78 -11.33
C ASP A 348 -9.08 -23.13 -9.89
N TRP A 349 -7.80 -22.94 -9.53
CA TRP A 349 -7.28 -23.25 -8.19
C TRP A 349 -8.04 -22.54 -7.06
N LEU A 350 -8.67 -21.40 -7.35
CA LEU A 350 -9.43 -20.61 -6.39
C LEU A 350 -10.73 -21.29 -5.97
N SER A 351 -11.39 -22.05 -6.86
CA SER A 351 -12.61 -22.79 -6.52
C SER A 351 -12.32 -23.90 -5.51
N LEU A 352 -11.14 -24.53 -5.62
CA LEU A 352 -10.65 -25.63 -4.79
C LEU A 352 -10.29 -25.22 -3.35
N LEU A 353 -10.15 -23.92 -3.08
CA LEU A 353 -9.84 -23.44 -1.74
C LEU A 353 -11.05 -23.55 -0.80
N ASP A 354 -10.79 -24.00 0.42
CA ASP A 354 -11.75 -23.94 1.52
C ASP A 354 -12.05 -22.48 1.94
N GLY A 355 -13.09 -22.31 2.76
CA GLY A 355 -13.49 -20.98 3.20
C GLY A 355 -12.42 -20.27 4.04
N VAL A 356 -11.67 -21.01 4.85
CA VAL A 356 -10.62 -20.43 5.72
C VAL A 356 -9.50 -19.83 4.85
N ALA A 357 -9.03 -20.56 3.84
CA ALA A 357 -8.04 -20.09 2.89
C ALA A 357 -8.55 -18.84 2.12
N LYS A 358 -9.80 -18.87 1.64
CA LYS A 358 -10.44 -17.71 0.98
C LYS A 358 -10.49 -16.50 1.91
N TYR A 359 -10.80 -16.69 3.20
CA TYR A 359 -10.76 -15.60 4.17
C TYR A 359 -9.39 -14.92 4.23
N PHE A 360 -8.28 -15.67 4.25
CA PHE A 360 -6.94 -15.09 4.31
C PHE A 360 -6.58 -14.27 3.07
N LEU A 361 -6.99 -14.71 1.88
CA LEU A 361 -6.84 -13.93 0.65
C LEU A 361 -7.59 -12.58 0.76
N GLY A 362 -8.86 -12.62 1.17
CA GLY A 362 -9.65 -11.39 1.34
C GLY A 362 -9.13 -10.49 2.47
N ALA A 363 -8.65 -11.07 3.57
CA ALA A 363 -8.12 -10.34 4.71
C ALA A 363 -6.86 -9.54 4.35
N THR A 364 -6.07 -10.06 3.41
CA THR A 364 -4.94 -9.33 2.82
C THR A 364 -5.42 -8.08 2.07
N ALA A 365 -6.45 -8.19 1.24
CA ALA A 365 -7.00 -7.07 0.49
C ALA A 365 -7.66 -5.97 1.35
N LEU A 366 -8.06 -6.28 2.60
CA LEU A 366 -8.60 -5.27 3.53
C LEU A 366 -7.56 -4.24 4.00
N ASP A 367 -6.26 -4.53 3.87
CA ASP A 367 -5.17 -3.66 4.33
C ASP A 367 -4.12 -3.40 3.23
N CYS A 368 -4.46 -3.68 1.98
CA CYS A 368 -3.65 -3.31 0.82
C CYS A 368 -3.55 -1.78 0.66
N SER A 369 -2.62 -1.37 -0.19
CA SER A 369 -2.41 0.02 -0.58
C SER A 369 -2.56 0.14 -2.10
N LEU A 370 -3.12 1.26 -2.54
CA LEU A 370 -3.25 1.67 -3.93
C LEU A 370 -2.19 2.74 -4.19
N MET A 371 -1.23 2.46 -5.05
CA MET A 371 -0.26 3.46 -5.52
C MET A 371 -0.67 3.97 -6.90
N MET A 372 -0.79 5.29 -7.01
CA MET A 372 -1.09 5.99 -8.25
C MET A 372 0.08 6.92 -8.58
N THR A 373 0.76 6.66 -9.69
CA THR A 373 1.91 7.44 -10.12
C THR A 373 1.59 8.11 -11.42
N PHE A 374 1.75 9.43 -11.45
CA PHE A 374 1.34 10.24 -12.58
C PHE A 374 2.36 11.34 -12.89
N GLN A 375 2.39 11.76 -14.15
CA GLN A 375 3.24 12.83 -14.63
C GLN A 375 2.57 13.51 -15.82
N LYS A 376 2.74 14.84 -15.93
CA LYS A 376 2.25 15.59 -17.09
C LYS A 376 2.93 15.12 -18.36
N VAL A 377 2.17 15.05 -19.44
CA VAL A 377 2.68 14.70 -20.76
C VAL A 377 2.17 15.66 -21.83
N THR A 378 2.79 15.62 -22.99
CA THR A 378 2.24 16.14 -24.23
C THR A 378 2.31 15.02 -25.24
N ALA A 379 1.16 14.47 -25.60
CA ALA A 379 1.04 13.40 -26.58
C ALA A 379 0.33 13.93 -27.84
N ARG A 380 0.70 13.40 -29.01
CA ARG A 380 -0.03 13.67 -30.26
C ARG A 380 -1.27 12.77 -30.39
N ASP A 381 -1.21 11.57 -29.82
CA ASP A 381 -2.30 10.59 -29.79
C ASP A 381 -2.63 10.15 -28.36
N LYS A 382 -3.93 9.99 -28.08
CA LYS A 382 -4.42 9.56 -26.77
C LYS A 382 -4.05 8.10 -26.52
N GLN A 383 -3.18 7.87 -25.54
CA GLN A 383 -2.86 6.52 -25.08
C GLN A 383 -3.90 6.04 -24.05
N ARG A 384 -4.08 4.72 -23.96
CA ARG A 384 -5.05 4.07 -23.04
C ARG A 384 -4.80 4.38 -21.56
N GLN A 385 -3.62 4.89 -21.19
CA GLN A 385 -3.21 5.23 -19.82
C GLN A 385 -3.12 6.75 -19.57
N THR A 386 -3.65 7.56 -20.50
CA THR A 386 -3.66 9.02 -20.36
C THR A 386 -5.00 9.51 -19.84
N ILE A 387 -4.95 10.43 -18.88
CA ILE A 387 -6.12 11.06 -18.28
C ILE A 387 -6.02 12.56 -18.51
N CYS A 388 -7.09 13.17 -19.02
CA CYS A 388 -7.18 14.60 -19.22
C CYS A 388 -8.04 15.23 -18.14
N VAL A 389 -7.48 16.21 -17.42
CA VAL A 389 -8.20 17.00 -16.42
C VAL A 389 -7.83 18.46 -16.57
N ALA A 390 -8.84 19.32 -16.66
CA ALA A 390 -8.67 20.77 -16.77
C ALA A 390 -7.74 21.22 -17.92
N GLY A 391 -7.73 20.47 -19.03
CA GLY A 391 -6.90 20.76 -20.21
C GLY A 391 -5.46 20.25 -20.11
N GLU A 392 -5.06 19.69 -18.98
CA GLU A 392 -3.75 19.04 -18.79
C GLU A 392 -3.88 17.54 -19.01
N GLU A 393 -2.86 16.93 -19.65
CA GLU A 393 -2.79 15.49 -19.88
C GLU A 393 -1.77 14.85 -18.95
N PHE A 394 -2.16 13.73 -18.34
CA PHE A 394 -1.33 12.97 -17.43
C PHE A 394 -1.23 11.53 -17.89
N ILE A 395 -0.02 10.97 -17.94
CA ILE A 395 0.11 9.52 -17.93
C ILE A 395 -0.04 9.03 -16.48
N VAL A 396 -0.79 7.94 -16.29
CA VAL A 396 -1.07 7.38 -14.97
C VAL A 396 -0.76 5.88 -14.93
N SER A 397 -0.08 5.45 -13.88
CA SER A 397 0.17 4.05 -13.54
C SER A 397 -0.45 3.74 -12.17
N MET A 398 -1.20 2.65 -12.10
CA MET A 398 -1.91 2.20 -10.92
C MET A 398 -1.32 0.87 -10.44
N THR A 399 -1.12 0.69 -9.15
CA THR A 399 -0.59 -0.56 -8.60
C THR A 399 -1.16 -0.89 -7.23
N VAL A 400 -1.54 -2.15 -7.01
CA VAL A 400 -1.90 -2.68 -5.68
C VAL A 400 -0.65 -3.17 -4.96
N MET A 401 -0.47 -2.75 -3.71
CA MET A 401 0.70 -3.01 -2.87
C MET A 401 0.28 -3.49 -1.47
N ASP A 402 1.27 -3.84 -0.64
CA ASP A 402 1.09 -4.34 0.73
C ASP A 402 0.28 -5.64 0.82
N LEU A 403 0.48 -6.54 -0.15
CA LEU A 403 -0.17 -7.86 -0.24
C LEU A 403 0.49 -8.93 0.66
N ASP A 404 0.85 -8.54 1.88
CA ASP A 404 1.49 -9.43 2.85
C ASP A 404 0.50 -10.41 3.48
N PRO A 405 0.93 -11.67 3.74
CA PRO A 405 0.10 -12.65 4.41
C PRO A 405 -0.31 -12.20 5.82
N LYS A 406 -1.54 -12.54 6.20
CA LYS A 406 -2.03 -12.37 7.57
C LYS A 406 -1.74 -13.63 8.40
N ALA A 407 -1.40 -13.43 9.67
CA ALA A 407 -1.17 -14.52 10.62
C ALA A 407 -2.49 -15.18 11.03
N ASP A 408 -2.45 -16.43 11.49
CA ASP A 408 -3.64 -17.22 11.81
C ASP A 408 -4.51 -16.58 12.90
N SER A 409 -3.93 -15.75 13.78
CA SER A 409 -4.65 -14.96 14.78
C SER A 409 -5.45 -13.75 14.23
N HIS A 410 -5.39 -13.48 12.93
CA HIS A 410 -6.03 -12.32 12.30
C HIS A 410 -7.56 -12.29 12.44
N PRO A 411 -8.35 -13.35 12.16
CA PRO A 411 -9.81 -13.34 12.31
C PRO A 411 -10.26 -12.92 13.71
N ILE A 412 -9.64 -13.49 14.74
CA ILE A 412 -9.96 -13.22 16.14
C ILE A 412 -9.66 -11.76 16.47
N LYS A 413 -8.47 -11.27 16.11
CA LYS A 413 -8.08 -9.86 16.31
C LYS A 413 -9.03 -8.92 15.56
N TYR A 414 -9.41 -9.28 14.33
CA TYR A 414 -10.33 -8.50 13.51
C TYR A 414 -11.72 -8.39 14.16
N VAL A 415 -12.30 -9.50 14.64
CA VAL A 415 -13.59 -9.54 15.34
C VAL A 415 -13.54 -8.74 16.64
N LYS A 416 -12.55 -9.01 17.50
CA LYS A 416 -12.34 -8.31 18.78
C LYS A 416 -12.24 -6.80 18.59
N GLN A 417 -11.43 -6.35 17.64
CA GLN A 417 -11.29 -4.92 17.32
C GLN A 417 -12.57 -4.32 16.77
N THR A 418 -13.32 -5.08 15.97
CA THR A 418 -14.62 -4.63 15.45
C THR A 418 -15.59 -4.40 16.61
N ARG A 419 -15.76 -5.37 17.53
CA ARG A 419 -16.60 -5.21 18.72
C ARG A 419 -16.22 -3.98 19.56
N MET A 420 -14.93 -3.83 19.87
CA MET A 420 -14.42 -2.67 20.61
C MET A 420 -14.72 -1.34 19.91
N SER A 421 -14.68 -1.30 18.58
CA SER A 421 -14.92 -0.07 17.82
C SER A 421 -16.38 0.40 17.84
N TYR A 422 -17.34 -0.52 17.73
CA TYR A 422 -18.76 -0.17 17.87
C TYR A 422 -19.13 0.22 19.29
N LYS A 423 -18.54 -0.44 20.30
CA LYS A 423 -18.66 -0.02 21.70
C LYS A 423 -18.13 1.41 21.91
N ALA A 424 -16.92 1.71 21.43
CA ALA A 424 -16.32 3.03 21.56
C ALA A 424 -17.16 4.13 20.90
N HIS A 425 -17.77 3.85 19.74
CA HIS A 425 -18.69 4.77 19.09
C HIS A 425 -19.97 5.00 19.93
N ARG A 426 -20.59 3.93 20.44
CA ARG A 426 -21.78 4.03 21.29
C ARG A 426 -21.50 4.91 22.51
N ASP A 427 -20.41 4.62 23.22
CA ASP A 427 -20.03 5.35 24.44
C ASP A 427 -19.75 6.83 24.12
N PHE A 428 -19.15 7.14 22.96
CA PHE A 428 -18.97 8.52 22.50
C PHE A 428 -20.31 9.25 22.26
N VAL A 429 -21.28 8.61 21.61
CA VAL A 429 -22.59 9.20 21.33
C VAL A 429 -23.35 9.49 22.62
N VAL A 430 -23.38 8.53 23.56
CA VAL A 430 -24.07 8.69 24.87
C VAL A 430 -23.49 9.89 25.63
N ASN A 431 -22.16 9.96 25.76
CA ASN A 431 -21.51 11.07 26.47
C ASN A 431 -21.76 12.43 25.79
N SER A 432 -21.92 12.46 24.46
CA SER A 432 -22.20 13.70 23.70
C SER A 432 -23.65 14.16 23.82
N THR A 433 -24.57 13.29 24.25
CA THR A 433 -25.98 13.64 24.48
C THR A 433 -26.27 14.03 25.93
N GLU A 434 -25.37 13.70 26.86
CA GLU A 434 -25.46 14.04 28.28
C GLU A 434 -24.68 15.32 28.65
N SER A 435 -23.92 15.87 27.70
CA SER A 435 -23.21 17.16 27.81
C SER A 435 -23.89 18.24 26.96
#